data_AF-A0A2J7V949-F1
#
_entry.id   AF-A0A2J7V949-F1
#
_cell.length_a   1.000
_cell.length_b   1.000
_cell.length_c   1.000
_cell.angle_alpha   90.00
_cell.angle_beta   90.00
_cell.angle_gamma   90.00
#
_symmetry.space_group_name_H-M   'P 1'
#
loop_
_entity.id
_entity.type
_entity.pdbx_description
1 polymer ?
#
loop_
_entity_poly.entity_id
_entity_poly.type
_entity_poly.pdbx_seq_one_letter_code
_entity_poly.pdbx_strand_id
1 'polypeptide(L)'
;MRAPKTERTGKLRKSPSATNPGRWPVAPYEQRAIEALLDGPKMRHDLDAIVGCENSPDVIMRACRELGFSIACERVRMLNRDRRPCYPGRYYLTPEQRDRALALRREAQEAPKLRQATISQPAHGKPVSGPQGKRTGVQ
;
A
#
# COMPACT_ATOMS: atom_id res chain seq x y z
N MET A 1 34.24 30.01 -19.07
CA MET A 1 32.78 30.20 -19.15
C MET A 1 32.10 29.10 -18.35
N ARG A 2 31.31 29.44 -17.31
CA ARG A 2 30.64 28.48 -16.41
C ARG A 2 29.18 28.36 -16.85
N ALA A 3 28.71 27.14 -17.12
CA ALA A 3 27.32 26.90 -17.52
C ALA A 3 26.31 27.38 -16.44
N PRO A 4 25.14 27.89 -16.81
CA PRO A 4 24.12 28.32 -15.85
C PRO A 4 23.49 27.11 -15.16
N LYS A 5 23.32 27.22 -13.82
CA LYS A 5 22.57 26.25 -13.01
C LYS A 5 21.13 26.20 -13.53
N THR A 6 20.72 25.05 -14.06
CA THR A 6 19.30 24.79 -14.35
C THR A 6 18.50 24.88 -13.06
N GLU A 7 17.65 25.89 -12.97
CA GLU A 7 16.65 26.04 -11.93
C GLU A 7 15.66 24.87 -12.02
N ARG A 8 15.70 23.95 -11.05
CA ARG A 8 14.62 22.99 -10.86
C ARG A 8 13.44 23.71 -10.21
N THR A 9 12.60 24.33 -11.03
CA THR A 9 11.23 24.75 -10.67
C THR A 9 10.35 23.50 -10.55
N GLY A 10 10.55 22.73 -9.49
CA GLY A 10 9.64 21.67 -9.07
C GLY A 10 9.12 22.01 -7.69
N LYS A 11 7.93 22.62 -7.60
CA LYS A 11 7.18 22.65 -6.35
C LYS A 11 7.09 21.21 -5.86
N LEU A 12 7.84 20.85 -4.82
CA LEU A 12 7.71 19.58 -4.15
C LEU A 12 6.27 19.55 -3.62
N ARG A 13 5.36 18.86 -4.32
CA ARG A 13 4.02 18.64 -3.82
C ARG A 13 4.21 17.88 -2.52
N LYS A 14 4.05 18.56 -1.38
CA LYS A 14 3.80 17.88 -0.11
C LYS A 14 2.48 17.16 -0.31
N SER A 15 2.53 15.89 -0.70
CA SER A 15 1.37 15.01 -0.67
C SER A 15 0.85 15.03 0.77
N PRO A 16 -0.46 15.25 0.99
CA PRO A 16 -1.00 15.25 2.33
C PRO A 16 -0.85 13.82 2.86
N SER A 17 0.08 13.59 3.79
CA SER A 17 0.13 12.35 4.56
C SER A 17 -1.09 12.40 5.48
N ALA A 18 -2.24 12.00 4.96
CA ALA A 18 -3.37 11.67 5.81
C ALA A 18 -2.94 10.42 6.58
N THR A 19 -2.34 10.64 7.75
CA THR A 19 -2.05 9.60 8.72
C THR A 19 -3.34 8.81 8.89
N ASN A 20 -3.31 7.54 8.53
CA ASN A 20 -4.47 6.65 8.66
C ASN A 20 -4.08 5.55 9.64
N PRO A 21 -3.90 5.92 10.92
CA PRO A 21 -3.44 4.97 11.92
C PRO A 21 -4.50 3.88 12.07
N GLY A 22 -4.08 2.62 11.94
CA GLY A 22 -5.01 1.49 12.10
C GLY A 22 -5.83 1.16 10.86
N ARG A 23 -5.34 1.45 9.65
CA ARG A 23 -5.87 0.84 8.42
C ARG A 23 -4.79 -0.01 7.75
N TRP A 24 -5.22 -1.08 7.08
CA TRP A 24 -4.32 -1.86 6.21
C TRP A 24 -3.64 -0.95 5.16
N PRO A 25 -2.32 -1.10 4.91
CA PRO A 25 -1.61 -0.28 3.94
C PRO A 25 -2.25 -0.41 2.55
N VAL A 26 -2.55 0.74 1.92
CA VAL A 26 -3.00 0.79 0.51
C VAL A 26 -1.84 1.01 -0.46
N ALA A 27 -0.71 1.50 0.05
CA ALA A 27 0.48 1.72 -0.72
C ALA A 27 1.25 0.39 -0.87
N PRO A 28 1.68 0.04 -2.09
CA PRO A 28 2.12 -1.32 -2.41
C PRO A 28 3.42 -1.70 -1.70
N TYR A 29 4.28 -0.74 -1.38
CA TYR A 29 5.57 -1.00 -0.73
C TYR A 29 5.39 -1.37 0.75
N GLU A 30 4.61 -0.56 1.47
CA GLU A 30 4.26 -0.74 2.87
C GLU A 30 3.45 -2.02 3.06
N GLN A 31 2.53 -2.31 2.14
CA GLN A 31 1.76 -3.55 2.16
C GLN A 31 2.70 -4.77 2.08
N ARG A 32 3.58 -4.83 1.07
CA ARG A 32 4.53 -5.94 0.92
C ARG A 32 5.47 -6.06 2.12
N ALA A 33 5.91 -4.93 2.68
CA ALA A 33 6.76 -4.93 3.87
C ALA A 33 6.05 -5.55 5.09
N ILE A 34 4.82 -5.13 5.37
CA ILE A 34 4.04 -5.68 6.50
C ILE A 34 3.70 -7.16 6.27
N GLU A 35 3.33 -7.56 5.06
CA GLU A 35 3.11 -8.96 4.71
C GLU A 35 4.37 -9.80 4.95
N ALA A 36 5.53 -9.34 4.49
CA ALA A 36 6.80 -10.04 4.72
C ALA A 36 7.12 -10.21 6.22
N LEU A 37 6.82 -9.19 7.03
CA LEU A 37 7.05 -9.22 8.48
C LEU A 37 6.02 -10.08 9.23
N LEU A 38 4.83 -10.29 8.66
CA LEU A 38 3.87 -11.30 9.13
C LEU A 38 4.39 -12.73 8.91
N ASP A 39 5.27 -12.97 7.95
CA ASP A 39 5.90 -14.29 7.79
C ASP A 39 7.09 -14.49 8.73
N GLY A 40 7.59 -13.43 9.35
CA GLY A 40 8.64 -13.45 10.36
C GLY A 40 9.67 -12.34 10.21
N PRO A 41 10.70 -12.32 11.08
CA PRO A 41 11.75 -11.30 11.03
C PRO A 41 12.50 -11.31 9.69
N LYS A 42 12.81 -10.13 9.15
CA LYS A 42 13.53 -9.96 7.87
C LYS A 42 14.76 -9.10 8.03
N MET A 43 15.85 -9.48 7.36
CA MET A 43 17.01 -8.59 7.24
C MET A 43 16.66 -7.44 6.28
N ARG A 44 17.33 -6.29 6.45
CA ARG A 44 17.16 -5.15 5.54
C ARG A 44 17.27 -5.55 4.07
N HIS A 45 18.29 -6.34 3.72
CA HIS A 45 18.56 -6.74 2.34
C HIS A 45 17.40 -7.57 1.75
N ASP A 46 16.88 -8.52 2.52
CA ASP A 46 15.75 -9.34 2.10
C ASP A 46 14.50 -8.47 1.92
N LEU A 47 14.31 -7.48 2.81
CA LEU A 47 13.19 -6.56 2.72
C LEU A 47 13.28 -5.70 1.46
N ASP A 48 14.47 -5.22 1.09
CA ASP A 48 14.69 -4.43 -0.14
C ASP A 48 14.26 -5.23 -1.38
N ALA A 49 14.60 -6.52 -1.42
CA ALA A 49 14.20 -7.42 -2.50
C ALA A 49 12.69 -7.71 -2.52
N ILE A 50 12.08 -7.97 -1.35
CA ILE A 50 10.64 -8.29 -1.26
C ILE A 50 9.77 -7.08 -1.58
N VAL A 51 10.15 -5.90 -1.09
CA VAL A 51 9.41 -4.66 -1.32
C VAL A 51 9.62 -4.16 -2.75
N GLY A 52 10.79 -4.44 -3.33
CA GLY A 52 11.19 -3.99 -4.67
C GLY A 52 11.77 -2.58 -4.68
N CYS A 53 12.37 -2.14 -3.59
CA CYS A 53 13.01 -0.84 -3.47
C CYS A 53 14.24 -0.89 -2.54
N GLU A 54 15.30 -0.17 -2.88
CA GLU A 54 16.57 -0.15 -2.12
C GLU A 54 16.55 0.80 -0.90
N ASN A 55 15.34 1.18 -0.46
CA ASN A 55 15.10 2.11 0.63
C ASN A 55 14.07 1.57 1.63
N SER A 56 14.07 0.27 1.89
CA SER A 56 13.20 -0.36 2.91
C SER A 56 13.15 0.37 4.26
N PRO A 57 14.26 0.96 4.79
CA PRO A 57 14.17 1.73 6.02
C PRO A 57 13.15 2.88 5.96
N ASP A 58 13.01 3.55 4.80
CA ASP A 58 12.01 4.61 4.61
C ASP A 58 10.59 4.03 4.62
N VAL A 59 10.38 2.89 3.94
CA VAL A 59 9.09 2.19 3.92
C VAL A 59 8.66 1.77 5.34
N ILE A 60 9.59 1.23 6.14
CA ILE A 60 9.36 0.89 7.55
C ILE A 60 9.01 2.15 8.36
N MET A 61 9.76 3.24 8.19
CA MET A 61 9.49 4.49 8.89
C MET A 61 8.12 5.08 8.53
N ARG A 62 7.70 4.97 7.27
CA ARG A 62 6.37 5.39 6.83
C ARG A 62 5.27 4.50 7.40
N ALA A 63 5.46 3.18 7.44
CA ALA A 63 4.54 2.28 8.12
C ALA A 63 4.38 2.63 9.61
N CYS A 64 5.47 3.02 10.28
CA CYS A 64 5.39 3.48 11.67
C CYS A 64 4.67 4.83 11.82
N ARG A 65 5.03 5.83 11.01
CA ARG A 65 4.54 7.21 11.14
C ARG A 65 3.13 7.42 10.59
N GLU A 66 2.82 6.81 9.45
CA GLU A 66 1.58 7.05 8.69
C GLU A 66 0.49 6.05 9.05
N LEU A 67 0.86 4.80 9.38
CA LEU A 67 -0.08 3.71 9.67
C LEU A 67 -0.12 3.34 11.16
N GLY A 68 0.81 3.87 11.94
CA GLY A 68 0.87 3.69 13.39
C GLY A 68 1.36 2.31 13.83
N PHE A 69 2.10 1.58 12.98
CA PHE A 69 2.73 0.33 13.38
C PHE A 69 3.93 0.58 14.32
N SER A 70 4.21 -0.38 15.21
CA SER A 70 5.45 -0.39 15.99
C SER A 70 6.35 -1.52 15.51
N ILE A 71 7.28 -1.21 14.61
CA ILE A 71 8.19 -2.19 14.01
C ILE A 71 9.53 -2.11 14.74
N ALA A 72 9.92 -3.21 15.37
CA ALA A 72 11.19 -3.29 16.08
C ALA A 72 12.33 -3.55 15.09
N CYS A 73 13.54 -3.09 15.46
CA CYS A 73 14.75 -3.24 14.67
C CYS A 73 15.92 -3.56 15.59
N GLU A 74 16.58 -4.69 15.35
CA GLU A 74 17.83 -5.04 16.01
C GLU A 74 19.00 -5.02 15.03
N ARG A 75 20.20 -4.71 15.52
CA ARG A 75 21.43 -4.76 14.72
C ARG A 75 22.09 -6.12 14.89
N VAL A 76 22.10 -6.92 13.84
CA VAL A 76 22.68 -8.28 13.85
C VAL A 76 24.12 -8.21 13.37
N ARG A 77 25.07 -8.73 14.16
CA ARG A 77 26.47 -8.83 13.74
C ARG A 77 26.62 -9.89 12.65
N MET A 78 27.19 -9.50 11.51
CA MET A 78 27.47 -10.36 10.37
C MET A 78 28.88 -10.05 9.84
N LEU A 79 29.46 -10.93 9.04
CA LEU A 79 30.70 -10.65 8.32
C LEU A 79 30.38 -10.25 6.88
N ASN A 80 30.99 -9.17 6.40
CA ASN A 80 30.90 -8.79 5.00
C ASN A 80 31.84 -9.67 4.13
N ARG A 81 31.85 -9.40 2.81
CA ARG A 81 32.72 -10.09 1.84
C ARG A 81 34.21 -10.05 2.21
N ASP A 82 34.66 -8.97 2.85
CA ASP A 82 36.05 -8.77 3.27
C ASP A 82 36.35 -9.32 4.67
N ARG A 83 35.45 -10.16 5.22
CA ARG A 83 35.53 -10.72 6.59
C ARG A 83 35.57 -9.66 7.70
N ARG A 84 35.09 -8.45 7.43
CA ARG A 84 34.94 -7.39 8.43
C ARG A 84 33.54 -7.43 9.04
N PRO A 85 33.40 -7.11 10.34
CA PRO A 85 32.08 -7.07 10.98
C PRO A 85 31.22 -5.96 10.37
N CYS A 86 30.00 -6.31 10.01
CA CYS A 86 28.92 -5.40 9.68
C CYS A 86 27.72 -5.65 10.60
N TYR A 87 26.80 -4.69 10.66
CA TYR A 87 25.66 -4.73 11.57
C TYR A 87 24.38 -4.34 10.85
N PRO A 88 23.92 -5.14 9.87
CA PRO A 88 22.64 -4.92 9.21
C PRO A 88 21.47 -4.95 10.19
N GLY A 89 20.43 -4.17 9.88
CA GLY A 89 19.18 -4.17 10.63
C GLY A 89 18.33 -5.40 10.31
N ARG A 90 17.75 -5.99 11.35
CA ARG A 90 16.72 -7.03 11.27
C ARG A 90 15.43 -6.48 11.85
N TYR A 91 14.40 -6.44 11.02
CA TYR A 91 13.09 -5.90 11.34
C TYR A 91 12.13 -7.01 11.73
N TYR A 92 11.26 -6.73 12.70
CA TYR A 92 10.21 -7.66 13.13
C TYR A 92 9.03 -6.92 13.76
N LEU A 93 7.86 -7.55 13.68
CA LEU A 93 6.68 -7.12 14.42
C LEU A 93 6.76 -7.67 15.84
N THR A 94 6.41 -6.85 16.83
CA THR A 94 6.11 -7.37 18.17
C THR A 94 4.86 -8.25 18.12
N PRO A 95 4.64 -9.15 19.10
CA PRO A 95 3.42 -9.98 19.12
C PRO A 95 2.14 -9.15 18.99
N GLU A 96 2.05 -8.02 19.69
CA GLU A 96 0.88 -7.13 19.68
C GLU A 96 0.66 -6.51 18.29
N GLN A 97 1.74 -6.15 17.60
CA GLN A 97 1.66 -5.56 16.26
C GLN A 97 1.40 -6.61 15.17
N ARG A 98 1.83 -7.85 15.40
CA ARG A 98 1.49 -8.98 14.55
C ARG A 98 -0.01 -9.24 14.59
N ASP A 99 -0.61 -9.31 15.77
CA ASP A 99 -2.05 -9.52 15.94
C ASP A 99 -2.85 -8.40 15.30
N ARG A 100 -2.42 -7.16 15.52
CA ARG A 100 -3.01 -5.99 14.86
C ARG A 100 -2.91 -6.07 13.34
N ALA A 101 -1.74 -6.41 12.80
CA ALA A 101 -1.56 -6.53 11.35
C ALA A 101 -2.44 -7.63 10.75
N LEU A 102 -2.62 -8.75 11.43
CA LEU A 102 -3.51 -9.84 11.01
C LEU A 102 -4.99 -9.40 11.01
N ALA A 103 -5.44 -8.70 12.05
CA ALA A 103 -6.79 -8.15 12.11
C ALA A 103 -7.07 -7.19 10.94
N LEU A 104 -6.17 -6.22 10.73
CA LEU A 104 -6.29 -5.26 9.63
C LEU A 104 -6.26 -5.92 8.25
N ARG A 105 -5.41 -6.95 8.07
CA ARG A 105 -5.35 -7.73 6.82
C ARG A 105 -6.68 -8.42 6.53
N ARG A 106 -7.28 -9.01 7.57
CA ARG A 106 -8.57 -9.71 7.47
C ARG A 106 -9.69 -8.74 7.12
N GLU A 107 -9.80 -7.62 7.82
CA GLU A 107 -10.79 -6.58 7.52
C GLU A 107 -10.68 -6.07 6.07
N ALA A 108 -9.45 -5.87 5.58
CA ALA A 108 -9.21 -5.45 4.20
C ALA A 108 -9.63 -6.51 3.16
N GLN A 109 -9.51 -7.80 3.48
CA GLN A 109 -9.95 -8.91 2.62
C GLN A 109 -11.47 -9.13 2.63
N GLU A 110 -12.15 -8.75 3.72
CA GLU A 110 -13.60 -8.87 3.86
C GLU A 110 -14.36 -7.71 3.18
N ALA A 111 -13.80 -6.50 3.20
CA ALA A 111 -14.36 -5.30 2.55
C ALA A 111 -14.81 -5.46 1.07
N PRO A 112 -14.06 -6.13 0.17
CA PRO A 112 -14.51 -6.32 -1.21
C PRO A 112 -15.69 -7.29 -1.36
N LYS A 113 -15.90 -8.23 -0.42
CA LYS A 113 -17.00 -9.22 -0.49
C LYS A 113 -18.37 -8.57 -0.27
N LEU A 114 -18.45 -7.50 0.53
CA LEU A 114 -19.70 -6.78 0.77
C LEU A 114 -20.18 -5.97 -0.44
N ARG A 115 -19.26 -5.47 -1.28
CA ARG A 115 -19.62 -4.64 -2.45
C ARG A 115 -20.25 -5.44 -3.59
N GLN A 116 -19.92 -6.72 -3.71
CA GLN A 116 -20.48 -7.60 -4.76
C GLN A 116 -21.89 -8.11 -4.39
N ALA A 117 -22.20 -8.24 -3.10
CA ALA A 117 -23.53 -8.66 -2.65
C ALA A 117 -24.63 -7.61 -2.92
N THR A 118 -24.30 -6.31 -2.91
CA THR A 118 -25.28 -5.23 -3.09
C THR A 118 -25.71 -4.98 -4.55
N ILE A 119 -24.97 -5.52 -5.54
CA ILE A 119 -25.26 -5.29 -6.98
C ILE A 119 -26.29 -6.29 -7.54
N SER A 120 -26.74 -7.29 -6.78
CA SER A 120 -27.80 -8.21 -7.20
C SER A 120 -29.18 -7.76 -6.73
N GLN A 121 -29.74 -6.73 -7.37
CA GLN A 121 -31.20 -6.59 -7.51
C GLN A 121 -31.54 -6.45 -9.00
N PRO A 122 -32.30 -7.38 -9.61
CA PRO A 122 -32.75 -7.22 -10.98
C PRO A 122 -33.89 -6.20 -11.02
N ALA A 123 -33.67 -5.08 -11.70
CA ALA A 123 -34.73 -4.15 -12.07
C ALA A 123 -35.66 -4.83 -13.07
N HIS A 124 -36.80 -5.36 -12.59
CA HIS A 124 -37.88 -5.84 -13.43
C HIS A 124 -38.42 -4.67 -14.28
N GLY A 125 -38.38 -4.86 -15.60
CA GLY A 125 -38.75 -3.85 -16.58
C GLY A 125 -40.22 -3.47 -16.57
N LYS A 126 -40.48 -2.24 -17.00
CA LYS A 126 -41.76 -1.86 -17.61
C LYS A 126 -41.47 -1.50 -19.07
N PRO A 127 -42.13 -2.11 -20.07
CA PRO A 127 -42.02 -1.65 -21.44
C PRO A 127 -42.77 -0.33 -21.61
N VAL A 128 -42.07 0.69 -22.10
CA VAL A 128 -42.66 1.97 -22.51
C VAL A 128 -43.30 1.78 -23.89
N SER A 129 -44.63 1.80 -23.94
CA SER A 129 -45.41 1.88 -25.16
C SER A 129 -45.33 3.31 -25.74
N GLY A 130 -44.62 3.49 -26.85
CA GLY A 130 -44.59 4.73 -27.62
C GLY A 130 -45.67 4.76 -28.72
N PRO A 131 -46.34 5.90 -28.99
CA PRO A 131 -47.41 5.98 -29.97
C PRO A 131 -46.90 6.10 -31.41
N GLN A 132 -47.56 5.38 -32.33
CA GLN A 132 -47.31 5.39 -33.77
C GLN A 132 -47.69 6.74 -34.41
N GLY A 133 -46.70 7.46 -34.95
CA GLY A 133 -46.89 8.64 -35.78
C GLY A 133 -47.22 8.26 -37.23
N LYS A 134 -48.40 8.67 -37.70
CA LYS A 134 -48.92 8.46 -39.05
C LYS A 134 -48.11 9.26 -40.08
N ARG A 135 -47.68 8.61 -41.17
CA ARG A 135 -47.16 9.27 -42.38
C ARG A 135 -48.34 9.71 -43.25
N THR A 136 -48.51 11.00 -43.46
CA THR A 136 -49.33 11.54 -44.55
C THR A 136 -48.41 12.03 -45.66
N GLY A 137 -48.37 11.27 -46.76
CA GLY A 137 -47.90 11.77 -48.05
C GLY A 137 -49.05 12.52 -48.71
N VAL A 138 -48.77 13.73 -49.19
CA VAL A 138 -49.62 14.50 -50.10
C VAL A 138 -48.90 14.55 -51.44
N GLN A 139 -49.71 14.40 -52.48
CA GLN A 139 -49.40 14.34 -53.91
C GLN A 139 -48.78 15.63 -54.44
#